data_AF-A0A8B6GAN3-F1
#
_entry.id   AF-A0A8B6GAN3-F1
#
_cell.length_a   1.000
_cell.length_b   1.000
_cell.length_c   1.000
_cell.angle_alpha   90.00
_cell.angle_beta   90.00
_cell.angle_gamma   90.00
#
_symmetry.space_group_name_H-M   'P 1'
#
loop_
_entity.id
_entity.type
_entity.pdbx_description
1 polymer ?
#
loop_
_entity_poly.entity_id
_entity_poly.type
_entity_poly.pdbx_seq_one_letter_code
_entity_poly.pdbx_strand_id
1 'polypeptide(L)'
;MDEDLKQHIEKMKGNLTLNFEKEIKGYVDGVHQNLTDTLSEGDAMIYSNGATFSTKDKGNACAKSKFGAWWYQSCTHSNLNGEYLRGKTPGLNAHRGVLWQKWTGFNHSLKKSEMMIRKI
;
A
#
# COMPACT_ATOMS: atom_id res chain seq x y z
N MET A 1 54.38 -23.07 -13.40
CA MET A 1 53.04 -23.27 -12.81
C MET A 1 52.16 -23.78 -13.93
N ASP A 2 51.51 -24.92 -13.73
CA ASP A 2 50.73 -25.62 -14.74
C ASP A 2 49.47 -24.83 -15.12
N GLU A 3 49.16 -24.78 -16.42
CA GLU A 3 48.06 -23.97 -16.96
C GLU A 3 46.69 -24.54 -16.56
N ASP A 4 46.63 -25.87 -16.34
CA ASP A 4 45.47 -26.56 -15.78
C ASP A 4 45.16 -26.10 -14.35
N LEU A 5 46.20 -25.85 -13.53
CA LEU A 5 46.04 -25.37 -12.16
C LEU A 5 45.49 -23.94 -12.15
N LYS A 6 45.94 -23.07 -13.06
CA LYS A 6 45.42 -21.71 -13.20
C LYS A 6 43.94 -21.72 -13.60
N GLN A 7 43.58 -22.56 -14.57
CA GLN A 7 42.20 -22.68 -15.02
C GLN A 7 41.27 -23.21 -13.92
N HIS A 8 41.76 -24.16 -13.11
CA HIS A 8 41.01 -24.66 -11.96
C HIS A 8 40.77 -23.57 -10.90
N ILE A 9 41.78 -22.75 -10.60
CA ILE A 9 41.66 -21.62 -9.66
C ILE A 9 40.66 -20.58 -10.16
N GLU A 10 40.69 -20.21 -11.44
CA GLU A 10 39.74 -19.24 -11.99
C GLU A 10 38.30 -19.77 -11.98
N LYS A 11 38.11 -21.07 -12.26
CA LYS A 11 36.80 -21.71 -12.12
C LYS A 11 36.29 -21.69 -10.67
N MET A 12 37.16 -21.96 -9.70
CA MET A 12 36.81 -21.88 -8.28
C MET A 12 36.41 -20.46 -7.87
N LYS A 13 37.18 -19.45 -8.30
CA LYS A 13 36.83 -18.03 -8.06
C LYS A 13 35.47 -17.67 -8.65
N GLY A 14 35.21 -18.05 -9.90
CA GLY A 14 33.92 -17.80 -10.55
C GLY A 14 32.75 -18.44 -9.81
N ASN A 15 32.90 -19.69 -9.35
CA ASN A 15 31.90 -20.37 -8.54
C ASN A 15 31.66 -19.69 -7.19
N LEU A 16 32.72 -19.24 -6.52
CA LEU A 16 32.65 -18.48 -5.26
C LEU A 16 31.88 -17.17 -5.46
N THR A 17 32.20 -16.41 -6.51
CA THR A 17 31.51 -15.15 -6.83
C THR A 17 30.03 -15.38 -7.12
N LEU A 18 29.69 -16.36 -7.96
CA LEU A 18 28.31 -16.68 -8.32
C LEU A 18 27.47 -17.12 -7.11
N ASN A 19 28.07 -17.89 -6.19
CA ASN A 19 27.37 -18.31 -4.97
C ASN A 19 27.08 -17.12 -4.05
N PHE A 20 28.05 -16.21 -3.91
CA PHE A 20 27.89 -15.01 -3.09
C PHE A 20 26.85 -14.06 -3.68
N GLU A 21 26.83 -13.86 -4.99
CA GLU A 21 25.82 -13.04 -5.68
C GLU A 21 24.41 -13.62 -5.52
N LYS A 22 24.24 -14.94 -5.62
CA LYS A 22 22.95 -15.60 -5.38
C LYS A 22 22.46 -15.39 -3.97
N GLU A 23 23.34 -15.48 -2.98
CA GLU A 23 23.00 -15.27 -1.57
C GLU A 23 22.56 -13.82 -1.32
N ILE A 24 23.32 -12.83 -1.81
CA ILE A 24 22.95 -11.41 -1.72
C ILE A 24 21.61 -11.16 -2.40
N LYS A 25 21.41 -11.70 -3.60
CA LYS A 25 20.14 -11.53 -4.32
C LYS A 25 18.96 -12.09 -3.52
N GLY A 26 19.11 -13.29 -2.96
CA GLY A 26 18.09 -13.89 -2.11
C GLY A 26 17.76 -13.04 -0.88
N TYR A 27 18.77 -12.46 -0.23
CA TYR A 27 18.56 -11.55 0.90
C TYR A 27 17.83 -10.27 0.48
N VAL A 28 18.26 -9.63 -0.61
CA VAL A 28 17.63 -8.39 -1.13
C VAL A 28 16.19 -8.63 -1.57
N ASP A 29 15.92 -9.71 -2.30
CA ASP A 29 14.56 -10.07 -2.73
C ASP A 29 13.65 -10.32 -1.52
N GLY A 30 14.16 -11.00 -0.49
CA GLY A 30 13.42 -11.24 0.76
C GLY A 30 13.09 -9.94 1.52
N VAL A 31 14.06 -9.01 1.62
CA VAL A 31 13.82 -7.70 2.22
C VAL A 31 12.80 -6.89 1.41
N HIS A 32 12.90 -6.92 0.08
CA HIS A 32 11.95 -6.24 -0.79
C HIS A 32 10.53 -6.78 -0.60
N GLN A 33 10.36 -8.10 -0.57
CA GLN A 33 9.05 -8.73 -0.38
C GLN A 33 8.40 -8.35 0.97
N ASN A 34 9.17 -8.39 2.06
CA ASN A 34 8.66 -8.00 3.39
C ASN A 34 8.21 -6.53 3.42
N LEU A 35 8.94 -5.65 2.74
CA LEU A 35 8.57 -4.24 2.62
C LEU A 35 7.29 -4.08 1.79
N THR A 36 7.15 -4.81 0.67
CA THR A 36 5.93 -4.78 -0.13
C THR A 36 4.72 -5.31 0.64
N ASP A 37 4.88 -6.37 1.43
CA ASP A 37 3.80 -6.95 2.23
C ASP A 37 3.33 -5.94 3.28
N THR A 38 4.27 -5.33 4.00
CA THR A 38 3.97 -4.29 5.00
C THR A 38 3.25 -3.08 4.39
N LEU A 39 3.65 -2.66 3.18
CA LEU A 39 2.99 -1.56 2.47
C LEU A 39 1.58 -1.94 2.01
N SER A 40 1.39 -3.19 1.57
CA SER A 40 0.10 -3.72 1.12
C SER A 40 -0.91 -3.85 2.28
N GLU A 41 -0.44 -4.22 3.48
CA GLU A 41 -1.28 -4.30 4.67
C GLU A 41 -1.88 -2.94 5.06
N GLY A 42 -1.16 -1.86 4.73
CA GLY A 42 -1.58 -0.47 4.92
C GLY A 42 -2.49 0.08 3.82
N ASP A 43 -2.74 -0.64 2.73
CA ASP A 43 -3.48 -0.13 1.58
C ASP A 43 -5.01 -0.19 1.79
N ALA A 44 -5.61 0.94 2.18
CA ALA A 44 -7.06 1.10 2.27
C ALA A 44 -7.71 1.55 0.94
N MET A 45 -6.91 1.77 -0.12
CA MET A 45 -7.37 2.12 -1.46
C MET A 45 -7.59 0.91 -2.36
N ILE A 46 -7.05 -0.26 -2.00
CA ILE A 46 -7.31 -1.51 -2.75
C ILE A 46 -8.81 -1.78 -2.97
N TYR A 47 -9.64 -1.45 -1.97
CA TYR A 47 -11.10 -1.61 -2.05
C TYR A 47 -11.79 -0.62 -3.01
N SER A 48 -11.11 0.47 -3.35
CA SER A 48 -11.57 1.47 -4.32
C SER A 48 -11.16 1.16 -5.75
N ASN A 49 -10.33 0.13 -5.98
CA ASN A 49 -9.86 -0.22 -7.31
C ASN A 49 -11.03 -0.62 -8.23
N GLY A 50 -11.00 -0.13 -9.47
CA GLY A 50 -12.04 -0.36 -10.48
C GLY A 50 -13.39 0.35 -10.21
N ALA A 51 -13.58 1.00 -9.07
CA ALA A 51 -14.80 1.75 -8.79
C ALA A 51 -14.82 3.08 -9.57
N THR A 52 -16.02 3.58 -9.86
CA THR A 52 -16.20 4.92 -10.44
C THR A 52 -16.30 5.97 -9.35
N PHE A 53 -15.79 7.17 -9.63
CA PHE A 53 -15.89 8.28 -8.69
C PHE A 53 -17.35 8.71 -8.51
N SER A 54 -17.79 8.83 -7.25
CA SER A 54 -19.18 9.14 -6.90
C SER A 54 -19.27 10.33 -5.94
N THR A 55 -20.30 11.13 -6.12
CA THR A 55 -20.63 12.34 -5.32
C THR A 55 -22.04 12.21 -4.75
N LYS A 56 -22.45 13.14 -3.88
CA LYS A 56 -23.78 13.10 -3.23
C LYS A 56 -24.96 13.03 -4.21
N ASP A 57 -24.77 13.52 -5.43
CA ASP A 57 -25.78 13.69 -6.47
C ASP A 57 -25.59 12.73 -7.66
N LYS A 58 -24.47 12.01 -7.74
CA LYS A 58 -24.15 11.14 -8.88
C LYS A 58 -23.39 9.88 -8.46
N GLY A 59 -23.78 8.74 -9.02
CA GLY A 59 -23.08 7.46 -8.84
C GLY A 59 -23.57 6.69 -7.64
N ASN A 60 -22.64 6.09 -6.90
CA ASN A 60 -22.92 5.20 -5.77
C ASN A 60 -23.59 5.95 -4.59
N ALA A 61 -24.67 5.38 -4.06
CA ALA A 61 -25.45 5.94 -2.95
C ALA A 61 -24.64 6.12 -1.66
N CYS A 62 -23.52 5.41 -1.48
CA CYS A 62 -22.61 5.57 -0.36
C CYS A 62 -22.08 7.00 -0.21
N ALA A 63 -21.97 7.77 -1.28
CA ALA A 63 -21.53 9.17 -1.19
C ALA A 63 -22.44 10.02 -0.27
N LYS A 64 -23.75 9.73 -0.25
CA LYS A 64 -24.70 10.42 0.63
C LYS A 64 -24.52 10.01 2.10
N SER A 65 -24.37 8.71 2.38
CA SER A 65 -24.29 8.20 3.75
C SER A 65 -22.91 8.32 4.38
N LYS A 66 -21.85 8.46 3.57
CA LYS A 66 -20.45 8.66 4.00
C LYS A 66 -19.99 10.11 3.92
N PHE A 67 -20.89 11.03 3.53
CA PHE A 67 -20.67 12.47 3.53
C PHE A 67 -19.35 12.88 2.88
N GLY A 68 -19.06 12.29 1.72
CA GLY A 68 -17.83 12.54 0.98
C GLY A 68 -17.97 12.22 -0.50
N ALA A 69 -16.89 12.41 -1.25
CA ALA A 69 -16.81 12.07 -2.66
C ALA A 69 -15.60 11.18 -2.92
N TRP A 70 -15.83 9.95 -3.38
CA TRP A 70 -14.80 8.93 -3.46
C TRP A 70 -15.12 7.87 -4.52
N TRP A 71 -14.14 7.02 -4.80
CA TRP A 71 -14.32 5.78 -5.56
C TRP A 71 -14.96 4.73 -4.65
N TYR A 72 -16.26 4.88 -4.41
CA TYR A 72 -17.04 4.04 -3.50
C TYR A 72 -17.44 2.70 -4.12
N GLN A 73 -17.27 1.61 -3.36
CA GLN A 73 -17.92 0.32 -3.59
C GLN A 73 -19.05 0.11 -2.55
N SER A 74 -18.98 -0.84 -1.62
CA SER A 74 -20.03 -1.09 -0.62
C SER A 74 -19.50 -1.09 0.83
N CYS A 75 -19.19 0.05 1.45
CA CYS A 75 -19.13 1.40 0.89
C CYS A 75 -17.69 1.84 0.62
N THR A 76 -16.83 1.78 1.63
CA THR A 76 -15.41 2.14 1.48
C THR A 76 -14.54 1.68 2.66
N HIS A 77 -13.24 1.52 2.42
CA HIS A 77 -12.19 1.40 3.43
C HIS A 77 -11.39 2.71 3.62
N SER A 78 -11.57 3.69 2.74
CA SER A 78 -10.93 5.01 2.78
C SER A 78 -11.91 6.10 2.41
N ASN A 79 -11.83 7.26 3.04
CA ASN A 79 -12.69 8.40 2.72
C ASN A 79 -11.95 9.69 3.01
N LEU A 80 -10.88 9.96 2.26
CA LEU A 80 -10.03 11.13 2.53
C LEU A 80 -10.76 12.46 2.24
N ASN A 81 -11.84 12.41 1.46
CA ASN A 81 -12.76 13.52 1.16
C ASN A 81 -14.05 13.48 2.02
N GLY A 82 -14.04 12.76 3.14
CA GLY A 82 -15.13 12.73 4.10
C GLY A 82 -15.21 13.98 4.97
N GLU A 83 -16.17 14.01 5.88
CA GLU A 83 -16.33 15.10 6.85
C GLU A 83 -15.12 15.23 7.79
N TYR A 84 -14.76 16.44 8.15
CA TYR A 84 -13.72 16.67 9.14
C TYR A 84 -14.26 16.56 10.57
N LEU A 85 -14.27 15.35 11.12
CA LEU A 85 -14.92 15.03 12.41
C LEU A 85 -13.96 14.98 13.62
N ARG A 86 -12.68 15.29 13.43
CA ARG A 86 -11.65 15.48 14.49
C ARG A 86 -11.58 14.34 15.53
N GLY A 87 -10.95 13.21 15.16
CA GLY A 87 -10.69 12.12 16.11
C GLY A 87 -11.82 11.09 16.13
N LYS A 88 -12.21 10.58 17.31
CA LYS A 88 -13.10 9.43 17.44
C LYS A 88 -14.51 9.70 16.89
N THR A 89 -15.00 8.82 16.02
CA THR A 89 -16.32 8.90 15.35
C THR A 89 -17.13 7.60 15.55
N PRO A 90 -17.65 7.32 16.75
CA PRO A 90 -18.40 6.09 17.01
C PRO A 90 -19.82 6.15 16.44
N GLY A 91 -20.46 4.98 16.32
CA GLY A 91 -21.87 4.86 15.97
C GLY A 91 -22.19 5.36 14.56
N LEU A 92 -23.21 6.20 14.43
CA LEU A 92 -23.68 6.73 13.14
C LEU A 92 -22.64 7.60 12.40
N ASN A 93 -21.59 8.03 13.10
CA ASN A 93 -20.49 8.81 12.53
C ASN A 93 -19.36 7.92 11.96
N ALA A 94 -19.43 6.61 12.14
CA ALA A 94 -18.45 5.68 11.59
C ALA A 94 -18.36 5.83 10.06
N HIS A 95 -17.14 5.81 9.52
CA HIS A 95 -16.82 5.90 8.09
C HIS A 95 -17.13 7.27 7.42
N ARG A 96 -17.70 8.24 8.13
CA ARG A 96 -18.02 9.57 7.59
C ARG A 96 -16.82 10.51 7.58
N GLY A 97 -15.88 10.28 8.50
CA GLY A 97 -14.71 11.13 8.70
C GLY A 97 -13.69 11.07 7.57
N VAL A 98 -12.64 11.89 7.67
CA VAL A 98 -11.39 11.71 6.92
C VAL A 98 -10.78 10.37 7.32
N LEU A 99 -10.97 9.34 6.51
CA LEU A 99 -10.83 7.95 6.95
C LEU A 99 -9.73 7.19 6.20
N TRP A 100 -8.92 6.45 6.96
CA TRP A 100 -8.05 5.39 6.44
C TRP A 100 -8.15 4.17 7.35
N GLN A 101 -8.96 3.18 6.97
CA GLN A 101 -9.36 2.09 7.86
C GLN A 101 -8.18 1.27 8.37
N LYS A 102 -7.19 0.99 7.52
CA LYS A 102 -6.01 0.20 7.89
C LYS A 102 -5.16 0.85 8.98
N TRP A 103 -5.26 2.18 9.15
CA TRP A 103 -4.48 2.90 10.14
C TRP A 103 -5.23 3.09 11.46
N THR A 104 -6.41 3.73 11.42
CA THR A 104 -7.13 4.12 12.65
C THR A 104 -8.49 3.44 12.83
N GLY A 105 -8.81 2.48 11.96
CA GLY A 105 -10.14 1.86 11.89
C GLY A 105 -11.22 2.80 11.37
N PHE A 106 -12.46 2.33 11.37
CA PHE A 106 -13.62 3.05 10.82
C PHE A 106 -14.18 4.17 11.71
N ASN A 107 -13.79 4.19 12.98
CA ASN A 107 -14.36 5.06 14.02
C ASN A 107 -13.40 6.18 14.41
N HIS A 108 -12.57 6.63 13.47
CA HIS A 108 -11.63 7.72 13.71
C HIS A 108 -11.40 8.55 12.44
N SER A 109 -11.59 9.86 12.56
CA SER A 109 -11.28 10.86 11.54
C SER A 109 -9.87 11.40 11.75
N LEU A 110 -9.04 11.27 10.72
CA LEU A 110 -7.69 11.82 10.67
C LEU A 110 -7.72 13.35 10.76
N LYS A 111 -6.63 13.92 11.30
CA LYS A 111 -6.47 15.37 11.46
C LYS A 111 -6.03 16.08 10.18
N LYS A 112 -5.30 15.37 9.30
CA LYS A 112 -4.79 15.84 8.01
C LYS A 112 -4.77 14.65 7.05
N SER A 113 -5.07 14.91 5.78
CA SER A 113 -4.85 14.01 4.65
C SER A 113 -4.23 14.82 3.50
N GLU A 114 -3.38 14.19 2.72
CA GLU A 114 -2.76 14.80 1.54
C GLU A 114 -2.54 13.70 0.50
N MET A 115 -3.01 13.92 -0.73
CA MET A 115 -2.85 12.99 -1.85
C MET A 115 -1.93 13.65 -2.88
N MET A 116 -0.87 12.96 -3.27
CA MET A 116 0.14 13.48 -4.18
C MET A 116 0.44 12.44 -5.26
N ILE A 117 0.84 12.90 -6.44
CA ILE A 117 1.30 12.06 -7.54
C ILE A 117 2.74 12.42 -7.89
N ARG A 118 3.50 11.44 -8.37
CA ARG A 118 4.85 11.63 -8.90
C ARG A 118 4.93 10.90 -10.23
N LYS A 119 5.61 11.50 -11.21
CA LYS A 119 5.91 10.84 -12.48
C LYS A 119 6.73 9.58 -12.22
N ILE A 120 6.37 8.49 -12.90
CA ILE A 120 7.14 7.24 -12.92
C ILE A 120 8.26 7.37 -13.94
#